data_AF-A0A5N7AIX8-F1
#
_entry.id   AF-A0A5N7AIX8-F1
#
_cell.length_a   1.000
_cell.length_b   1.000
_cell.length_c   1.000
_cell.angle_alpha   90.00
_cell.angle_beta   90.00
_cell.angle_gamma   90.00
#
_symmetry.space_group_name_H-M   'P 1'
#
loop_
_entity.id
_entity.type
_entity.pdbx_description
1 polymer ?
#
loop_
_entity_poly.entity_id
_entity_poly.type
_entity_poly.pdbx_seq_one_letter_code
_entity_poly.pdbx_strand_id
1 'polypeptide(L)'
;MPRRVRPLHYDSVKPFFLWCMHSDHPFEIDCHFDGKSLCRQCSGNKVACNSVAPGMLGNGWDYSQILRWATSFWDMREDDEDENEWPEKVRLNVARALNDLNIAFDKTEMVHRRAHALTSNEYEIKVTYRTFVEQRRQLLVQLPVPDKDAEEDEWECYRSSKLLRLLPGDPGYVLWMVAIRVFTRAIEGAMTCCAVLRGLDEVEGREMVDKALQSFPVMCGEI
;
A
#
# COMPACT_ATOMS: atom_id res chain seq x y z
N MET A 1 8.97 -39.74 -26.44
CA MET A 1 8.55 -39.61 -25.02
C MET A 1 7.81 -38.29 -24.87
N PRO A 2 6.62 -38.25 -24.25
CA PRO A 2 5.92 -36.98 -24.04
C PRO A 2 6.75 -36.10 -23.11
N ARG A 3 6.88 -34.82 -23.46
CA ARG A 3 7.59 -33.81 -22.65
C ARG A 3 6.93 -33.75 -21.29
N ARG A 4 7.66 -34.14 -20.24
CA ARG A 4 7.28 -33.86 -18.85
C ARG A 4 7.22 -32.35 -18.69
N VAL A 5 6.01 -31.80 -18.64
CA VAL A 5 5.77 -30.44 -18.15
C VAL A 5 6.23 -30.44 -16.70
N ARG A 6 7.31 -29.71 -16.40
CA ARG A 6 7.70 -29.48 -15.01
C ARG A 6 6.60 -28.65 -14.36
N PRO A 7 6.12 -29.00 -13.16
CA PRO A 7 5.30 -28.08 -12.38
C PRO A 7 6.07 -26.76 -12.26
N LEU A 8 5.43 -25.66 -12.62
CA LEU A 8 5.95 -24.33 -12.32
C LEU A 8 6.21 -24.30 -10.82
N HIS A 9 7.48 -24.13 -10.44
CA HIS A 9 7.86 -23.91 -9.04
C HIS A 9 6.99 -22.77 -8.50
N TYR A 10 6.26 -23.06 -7.42
CA TYR A 10 5.30 -22.18 -6.73
C TYR A 10 5.96 -20.96 -6.03
N ASP A 11 7.19 -20.62 -6.41
CA ASP A 11 8.07 -19.62 -5.77
C ASP A 11 8.10 -18.26 -6.52
N SER A 12 7.21 -18.02 -7.50
CA SER A 12 7.30 -16.82 -8.35
C SER A 12 6.42 -15.63 -7.92
N VAL A 13 5.69 -15.70 -6.81
CA VAL A 13 5.13 -14.49 -6.19
C VAL A 13 6.25 -13.82 -5.39
N LYS A 14 7.13 -13.12 -6.12
CA LYS A 14 8.12 -12.22 -5.51
C LYS A 14 7.33 -11.16 -4.74
N PRO A 15 7.58 -10.96 -3.43
CA PRO A 15 7.00 -9.82 -2.73
C PRO A 15 7.61 -8.56 -3.36
N PHE A 16 6.82 -7.87 -4.18
CA PHE A 16 7.21 -6.65 -4.88
C PHE A 16 7.32 -5.43 -3.94
N PHE A 17 7.00 -5.58 -2.65
CA PHE A 17 6.99 -4.48 -1.68
C PHE A 17 7.57 -4.94 -0.36
N LEU A 18 8.83 -4.61 -0.12
CA LEU A 18 9.37 -4.61 1.23
C LEU A 18 9.16 -3.23 1.84
N TRP A 19 8.54 -3.25 3.00
CA TRP A 19 8.36 -2.08 3.84
C TRP A 19 9.52 -2.05 4.84
N CYS A 20 10.36 -1.01 4.80
CA CYS A 20 11.37 -0.76 5.82
C CYS A 20 10.95 0.53 6.54
N MET A 21 10.41 0.40 7.76
CA MET A 21 10.08 1.56 8.58
C MET A 21 11.34 2.06 9.29
N HIS A 22 11.78 3.28 8.95
CA HIS A 22 12.73 4.04 9.76
C HIS A 22 12.12 5.40 10.11
N SER A 23 12.29 5.82 11.36
CA SER A 23 11.54 6.93 11.98
C SER A 23 11.91 8.34 11.50
N ASP A 24 12.96 8.49 10.68
CA ASP A 24 13.65 9.79 10.57
C ASP A 24 13.74 10.34 9.12
N HIS A 25 13.25 9.65 8.09
CA HIS A 25 13.40 10.08 6.68
C HIS A 25 12.17 9.73 5.80
N PRO A 26 11.93 10.46 4.68
CA PRO A 26 10.89 10.12 3.71
C PRO A 26 11.05 8.69 3.14
N PHE A 27 9.92 8.04 2.84
CA PHE A 27 9.86 6.66 2.38
C PHE A 27 10.49 6.47 0.99
N GLU A 28 11.33 5.44 0.83
CA GLU A 28 11.76 4.95 -0.49
C GLU A 28 10.86 3.76 -0.88
N ILE A 29 9.99 4.00 -1.84
CA ILE A 29 9.11 2.99 -2.44
C ILE A 29 9.98 2.17 -3.43
N ASP A 30 9.66 0.88 -3.62
CA ASP A 30 10.38 -0.06 -4.52
C ASP A 30 11.61 -0.77 -3.94
N CYS A 31 11.58 -1.10 -2.65
CA CYS A 31 12.53 -2.08 -2.14
C CYS A 31 12.25 -3.50 -2.68
N HIS A 32 13.18 -4.02 -3.47
CA HIS A 32 13.14 -5.34 -4.09
C HIS A 32 13.67 -6.44 -3.15
N PHE A 33 12.94 -7.55 -2.94
CA PHE A 33 13.48 -8.75 -2.28
C PHE A 33 14.01 -9.70 -3.35
N ASP A 34 15.33 -9.73 -3.57
CA ASP A 34 16.00 -10.77 -4.36
C ASP A 34 16.59 -11.89 -3.46
N GLY A 35 16.24 -11.88 -2.17
CA GLY A 35 16.75 -12.81 -1.16
C GLY A 35 18.19 -12.54 -0.71
N LYS A 36 18.84 -11.47 -1.19
CA LYS A 36 20.22 -11.10 -0.84
C LYS A 36 20.47 -9.60 -0.60
N SER A 37 19.54 -8.72 -0.98
CA SER A 37 19.66 -7.28 -0.80
C SER A 37 18.65 -6.73 0.22
N LEU A 38 19.14 -5.89 1.14
CA LEU A 38 18.34 -5.04 2.01
C LEU A 38 17.93 -3.79 1.21
N CYS A 39 16.82 -3.12 1.58
CA CYS A 39 16.52 -1.80 1.03
C CYS A 39 17.70 -0.85 1.24
N ARG A 40 17.86 0.21 0.43
CA ARG A 40 18.99 1.14 0.58
C ARG A 40 19.14 1.64 2.02
N GLN A 41 18.03 1.94 2.69
CA GLN A 41 18.00 2.38 4.09
C GLN A 41 18.37 1.25 5.08
N CYS A 42 17.72 0.09 4.99
CA CYS A 42 17.99 -1.09 5.81
C CYS A 42 19.44 -1.62 5.59
N SER A 43 19.98 -1.50 4.37
CA SER A 43 21.37 -1.80 4.01
C SER A 43 22.34 -0.83 4.67
N GLY A 44 22.06 0.48 4.61
CA GLY A 44 22.84 1.51 5.29
C GLY A 44 22.90 1.28 6.80
N ASN A 45 21.78 0.84 7.38
CA ASN A 45 21.65 0.59 8.81
C ASN A 45 22.05 -0.83 9.25
N LYS A 46 22.40 -1.73 8.32
CA LYS A 46 22.69 -3.16 8.58
C LYS A 46 21.55 -3.88 9.34
N VAL A 47 20.30 -3.48 9.11
CA VAL A 47 19.11 -4.08 9.73
C VAL A 47 18.33 -4.87 8.69
N ALA A 48 17.76 -6.01 9.09
CA ALA A 48 16.89 -6.81 8.21
C ALA A 48 15.59 -6.06 7.87
N CYS A 49 15.18 -6.03 6.59
CA CYS A 49 13.85 -5.58 6.22
C CYS A 49 12.80 -6.59 6.71
N ASN A 50 11.82 -6.13 7.48
CA ASN A 50 10.66 -6.95 7.82
C ASN A 50 9.65 -6.89 6.67
N SER A 51 9.42 -8.01 5.99
CA SER A 51 8.36 -8.10 5.00
C SER A 51 6.99 -8.14 5.69
N VAL A 52 6.00 -7.46 5.12
CA VAL A 52 4.58 -7.55 5.55
C VAL A 52 4.15 -9.01 5.60
N ALA A 53 3.36 -9.37 6.62
CA ALA A 53 2.86 -10.72 6.77
C ALA A 53 2.16 -11.21 5.47
N PRO A 54 2.44 -12.42 4.96
CA PRO A 54 1.89 -12.93 3.70
C PRO A 54 0.36 -12.83 3.53
N GLY A 55 -0.40 -12.93 4.62
CA GLY A 55 -1.86 -12.76 4.66
C GLY A 55 -2.36 -11.31 4.52
N MET A 56 -1.45 -10.33 4.49
CA MET A 56 -1.72 -8.90 4.39
C MET A 56 -1.00 -8.22 3.22
N LEU A 57 -0.40 -8.99 2.29
CA LEU A 57 0.38 -8.42 1.19
C LEU A 57 -0.43 -7.48 0.29
N GLY A 58 -1.75 -7.67 0.21
CA GLY A 58 -2.66 -6.77 -0.50
C GLY A 58 -2.85 -5.45 0.23
N ASN A 59 -2.98 -5.47 1.56
CA ASN A 59 -2.99 -4.22 2.35
C ASN A 59 -1.64 -3.49 2.24
N GLY A 60 -0.54 -4.25 2.23
CA GLY A 60 0.80 -3.69 1.98
C GLY A 60 1.01 -3.19 0.55
N TRP A 61 0.25 -3.67 -0.43
CA TRP A 61 0.20 -3.07 -1.76
C TRP A 61 -0.62 -1.79 -1.74
N ASP A 62 -1.82 -1.81 -1.16
CA ASP A 62 -2.70 -0.65 -1.08
C ASP A 62 -2.00 0.53 -0.39
N TYR A 63 -1.30 0.26 0.71
CA TYR A 63 -0.51 1.27 1.41
C TYR A 63 0.61 1.84 0.51
N SER A 64 1.25 1.05 -0.34
CA SER A 64 2.37 1.52 -1.18
C SER A 64 1.86 2.40 -2.30
N GLN A 65 0.69 2.06 -2.84
CA GLN A 65 0.02 2.92 -3.81
C GLN A 65 -0.39 4.24 -3.18
N ILE A 66 -0.91 4.25 -1.95
CA ILE A 66 -1.21 5.51 -1.24
C ILE A 66 0.05 6.37 -1.10
N LEU A 67 1.18 5.78 -0.72
CA LEU A 67 2.44 6.51 -0.61
C LEU A 67 2.90 7.08 -1.96
N ARG A 68 2.82 6.29 -3.05
CA ARG A 68 3.17 6.74 -4.40
C ARG A 68 2.26 7.88 -4.85
N TRP A 69 0.95 7.71 -4.69
CA TRP A 69 -0.02 8.75 -5.01
C TRP A 69 0.28 10.04 -4.24
N ALA A 70 0.64 9.93 -2.96
CA ALA A 70 0.93 11.09 -2.14
C ALA A 70 2.21 11.85 -2.55
N THR A 71 3.12 11.27 -3.34
CA THR A 71 4.28 12.04 -3.84
C THR A 71 3.85 13.16 -4.80
N SER A 72 2.67 13.05 -5.42
CA SER A 72 2.13 14.09 -6.29
C SER A 72 1.92 15.44 -5.61
N PHE A 73 1.79 15.48 -4.27
CA PHE A 73 1.72 16.76 -3.53
C PHE A 73 3.06 17.51 -3.48
N TRP A 74 4.15 16.87 -3.87
CA TRP A 74 5.50 17.43 -3.92
C TRP A 74 6.10 17.40 -5.33
N ASP A 75 5.36 16.98 -6.36
CA ASP A 75 5.88 16.97 -7.73
C ASP A 75 5.89 18.41 -8.27
N MET A 76 7.09 18.93 -8.52
CA MET A 76 7.37 20.33 -8.90
C MET A 76 7.73 20.45 -10.39
N ARG A 77 7.16 19.61 -11.27
CA ARG A 77 7.62 19.55 -12.67
C ARG A 77 7.60 20.94 -13.31
N GLU A 78 8.75 21.28 -13.91
CA GLU A 78 9.19 22.62 -14.34
C GLU A 78 8.46 23.21 -15.56
N ASP A 79 7.42 22.54 -16.10
CA ASP A 79 6.89 22.86 -17.42
C ASP A 79 5.62 23.72 -17.44
N ASP A 80 4.97 23.98 -16.30
CA ASP A 80 3.84 24.91 -16.24
C ASP A 80 4.03 25.90 -15.08
N GLU A 81 3.71 27.16 -15.37
CA GLU A 81 3.70 28.32 -14.50
C GLU A 81 3.24 27.98 -13.05
N ASP A 82 3.79 28.67 -12.05
CA ASP A 82 3.68 28.52 -10.57
C ASP A 82 2.27 28.18 -9.96
N GLU A 83 1.21 28.01 -10.74
CA GLU A 83 -0.18 27.75 -10.35
C GLU A 83 -0.45 26.33 -9.82
N ASN A 84 0.43 25.36 -10.10
CA ASN A 84 0.23 23.95 -9.70
C ASN A 84 0.91 23.54 -8.38
N GLU A 85 1.64 24.42 -7.69
CA GLU A 85 2.23 24.05 -6.41
C GLU A 85 1.18 23.98 -5.29
N TRP A 86 1.13 22.84 -4.60
CA TRP A 86 0.35 22.69 -3.37
C TRP A 86 0.96 23.55 -2.26
N PRO A 87 0.16 24.43 -1.60
CA PRO A 87 0.69 25.28 -0.53
C PRO A 87 1.37 24.46 0.56
N GLU A 88 2.43 25.01 1.15
CA GLU A 88 3.21 24.34 2.22
C GLU A 88 2.30 23.77 3.33
N LYS A 89 1.25 24.53 3.71
CA LYS A 89 0.26 24.08 4.71
C LYS A 89 -0.47 22.80 4.31
N VAL A 90 -0.80 22.64 3.02
CA VAL A 90 -1.42 21.41 2.50
C VAL A 90 -0.40 20.27 2.58
N ARG A 91 0.82 20.49 2.09
CA ARG A 91 1.91 19.48 2.14
C ARG A 91 2.19 19.02 3.57
N LEU A 92 2.21 19.94 4.54
CA LEU A 92 2.36 19.62 5.97
C LEU A 92 1.20 18.79 6.52
N ASN A 93 -0.05 19.08 6.12
CA ASN A 93 -1.21 18.29 6.54
C ASN A 93 -1.19 16.89 5.92
N VAL A 94 -0.82 16.77 4.64
CA VAL A 94 -0.64 15.49 3.95
C VAL A 94 0.45 14.67 4.65
N ALA A 95 1.59 15.27 4.97
CA ALA A 95 2.68 14.60 5.68
C ALA A 95 2.25 14.08 7.06
N ARG A 96 1.47 14.86 7.82
CA ARG A 96 0.89 14.41 9.10
C ARG A 96 -0.06 13.24 8.92
N ALA A 97 -0.97 13.33 7.94
CA ALA A 97 -1.90 12.25 7.63
C ALA A 97 -1.17 10.96 7.21
N LEU A 98 -0.10 11.06 6.42
CA LEU A 98 0.76 9.93 6.04
C LEU A 98 1.43 9.30 7.25
N ASN A 99 1.94 10.11 8.19
CA ASN A 99 2.54 9.60 9.41
C ASN A 99 1.52 8.83 10.27
N ASP A 100 0.30 9.36 10.42
CA ASP A 100 -0.77 8.68 11.15
C ASP A 100 -1.19 7.37 10.45
N LEU A 101 -1.29 7.38 9.11
CA LEU A 101 -1.56 6.19 8.31
C LEU A 101 -0.46 5.13 8.50
N ASN A 102 0.81 5.54 8.50
CA ASN A 102 1.95 4.64 8.72
C ASN A 102 1.87 3.96 10.10
N ILE A 103 1.64 4.74 11.15
CA ILE A 103 1.46 4.21 12.51
C ILE A 103 0.28 3.23 12.56
N ALA A 104 -0.81 3.53 11.87
CA ALA A 104 -1.98 2.67 11.83
C ALA A 104 -1.73 1.38 11.05
N PHE A 105 -0.97 1.44 9.94
CA PHE A 105 -0.58 0.26 9.18
C PHE A 105 0.32 -0.66 10.02
N ASP A 106 1.34 -0.12 10.69
CA ASP A 106 2.21 -0.88 11.60
C ASP A 106 1.40 -1.58 12.71
N LYS A 107 0.49 -0.84 13.37
CA LYS A 107 -0.38 -1.42 14.40
C LYS A 107 -1.28 -2.51 13.84
N THR A 108 -1.82 -2.34 12.63
CA THR A 108 -2.64 -3.36 11.95
C THR A 108 -1.83 -4.63 11.73
N GLU A 109 -0.62 -4.47 11.20
CA GLU A 109 0.32 -5.56 10.91
C GLU A 109 0.70 -6.32 12.19
N MET A 110 1.02 -5.57 13.25
CA MET A 110 1.32 -6.12 14.56
C MET A 110 0.14 -6.90 15.16
N VAL A 111 -1.10 -6.41 15.04
CA VAL A 111 -2.30 -7.11 15.50
C VAL A 111 -2.48 -8.44 14.77
N HIS A 112 -2.34 -8.42 13.44
CA HIS A 112 -2.41 -9.62 12.60
C HIS A 112 -1.33 -10.64 12.99
N ARG A 113 -0.08 -10.19 13.11
CA ARG A 113 1.04 -11.05 13.53
C ARG A 113 0.80 -11.68 14.89
N ARG A 114 0.31 -10.92 15.87
CA ARG A 114 0.02 -11.44 17.22
C ARG A 114 -1.07 -12.49 17.18
N ALA A 115 -2.16 -12.25 16.43
CA ALA A 115 -3.26 -13.20 16.33
C ALA A 115 -2.83 -14.54 15.70
N HIS A 116 -1.84 -14.51 14.80
CA HIS A 116 -1.25 -15.70 14.19
C HIS A 116 0.07 -16.16 14.87
N ALA A 117 0.41 -15.60 16.04
CA ALA A 117 1.63 -15.90 16.79
C ALA A 117 2.94 -15.82 15.98
N LEU A 118 3.01 -14.96 14.96
CA LEU A 118 4.13 -14.87 14.01
C LEU A 118 5.42 -14.28 14.59
N THR A 119 5.42 -13.91 15.86
CA THR A 119 6.63 -13.55 16.62
C THR A 119 7.35 -14.79 17.17
N SER A 120 6.67 -15.95 17.22
CA SER A 120 7.30 -17.22 17.61
C SER A 120 8.00 -17.87 16.41
N ASN A 121 9.08 -18.58 16.70
CA ASN A 121 9.85 -19.32 15.71
C ASN A 121 9.44 -20.79 15.55
N GLU A 122 8.42 -21.23 16.30
CA GLU A 122 7.94 -22.61 16.28
C GLU A 122 7.48 -23.05 14.89
N TYR A 123 7.85 -24.28 14.54
CA TYR A 123 7.55 -24.86 13.23
C TYR A 123 6.04 -24.99 13.01
N GLU A 124 5.30 -25.43 14.05
CA GLU A 124 3.84 -25.64 13.99
C GLU A 124 3.09 -24.34 13.67
N ILE A 125 3.52 -23.22 14.26
CA ILE A 125 2.96 -21.89 13.98
C ILE A 125 3.18 -21.51 12.51
N LYS A 126 4.40 -21.72 11.98
CA LYS A 126 4.73 -21.44 10.57
C LYS A 126 3.90 -22.29 9.60
N VAL A 127 3.69 -23.56 9.91
CA VAL A 127 2.85 -24.48 9.09
C VAL A 127 1.38 -24.07 9.15
N THR A 128 0.87 -23.78 10.34
CA THR A 128 -0.52 -23.33 10.54
C THR A 128 -0.80 -22.05 9.77
N TYR A 129 0.09 -21.06 9.88
CA TYR A 129 -0.07 -19.81 9.16
C TYR A 129 0.07 -19.97 7.64
N ARG A 130 0.97 -20.83 7.16
CA ARG A 130 1.05 -21.16 5.72
C ARG A 130 -0.25 -21.75 5.20
N THR A 131 -0.84 -22.68 5.96
CA THR A 131 -2.12 -23.30 5.63
C THR A 131 -3.23 -22.26 5.55
N PHE A 132 -3.29 -21.35 6.52
CA PHE A 132 -4.21 -20.20 6.49
C PHE A 132 -4.04 -19.36 5.21
N VAL A 133 -2.80 -18.98 4.88
CA VAL A 133 -2.51 -18.17 3.67
C VAL A 133 -2.92 -18.92 2.39
N GLU A 134 -2.65 -20.22 2.29
CA GLU A 134 -3.02 -21.04 1.15
C GLU A 134 -4.54 -21.13 0.98
N GLN A 135 -5.28 -21.37 2.07
CA GLN A 135 -6.75 -21.39 2.06
C GLN A 135 -7.31 -20.04 1.62
N ARG A 136 -6.77 -18.92 2.13
CA ARG A 136 -7.23 -17.58 1.76
C ARG A 136 -6.95 -17.28 0.28
N ARG A 137 -5.83 -17.75 -0.27
CA ARG A 137 -5.49 -17.58 -1.70
C ARG A 137 -6.47 -18.29 -2.63
N GLN A 138 -7.02 -19.43 -2.21
CA GLN A 138 -8.03 -20.15 -2.99
C GLN A 138 -9.35 -19.36 -3.12
N LEU A 139 -9.61 -18.41 -2.22
CA LEU A 139 -10.78 -17.55 -2.27
C LEU A 139 -10.60 -16.31 -3.17
N LEU A 140 -9.38 -16.05 -3.66
CA LEU A 140 -9.12 -14.91 -4.53
C LEU A 140 -9.68 -15.15 -5.94
N VAL A 141 -10.22 -14.08 -6.53
CA VAL A 141 -10.67 -14.07 -7.93
C VAL A 141 -9.47 -14.39 -8.83
N GLN A 142 -9.60 -15.45 -9.63
CA GLN A 142 -8.59 -15.82 -10.61
C GLN A 142 -8.81 -15.01 -11.89
N LEU A 143 -8.13 -13.86 -11.98
CA LEU A 143 -8.09 -13.10 -13.23
C LEU A 143 -7.20 -13.83 -14.25
N PRO A 144 -7.57 -13.79 -15.56
CA PRO A 144 -6.70 -14.29 -16.61
C PRO A 144 -5.38 -13.53 -16.61
N VAL A 145 -4.31 -14.17 -17.06
CA VAL A 145 -3.03 -13.50 -17.26
C VAL A 145 -3.20 -12.50 -18.41
N PRO A 146 -2.86 -11.21 -18.23
CA PRO A 146 -2.90 -10.24 -19.32
C PRO A 146 -1.99 -10.66 -20.47
N ASP A 147 -2.31 -10.18 -21.66
CA ASP A 147 -1.45 -10.36 -22.83
C ASP A 147 -0.11 -9.64 -22.63
N LYS A 148 0.93 -10.08 -23.35
CA LYS A 148 2.27 -9.49 -23.21
C LYS A 148 2.30 -8.00 -23.56
N ASP A 149 1.44 -7.60 -24.48
CA ASP A 149 1.31 -6.23 -25.00
C ASP A 149 0.16 -5.48 -24.29
N ALA A 150 -0.39 -6.04 -23.21
CA ALA A 150 -1.37 -5.36 -22.38
C ALA A 150 -0.76 -4.13 -21.70
N GLU A 151 -1.62 -3.16 -21.45
CA GLU A 151 -1.28 -1.93 -20.75
C GLU A 151 -0.77 -2.20 -19.32
N GLU A 152 0.00 -1.27 -18.77
CA GLU A 152 0.62 -1.42 -17.45
C GLU A 152 -0.43 -1.57 -16.33
N ASP A 153 -1.54 -0.85 -16.45
CA ASP A 153 -2.66 -0.90 -15.51
C ASP A 153 -3.34 -2.28 -15.46
N GLU A 154 -3.48 -2.96 -16.59
CA GLU A 154 -3.98 -4.34 -16.65
C GLU A 154 -3.05 -5.29 -15.90
N TRP A 155 -1.73 -5.13 -16.10
CA TRP A 155 -0.72 -5.91 -15.38
C TRP A 155 -0.74 -5.63 -13.88
N GLU A 156 -0.92 -4.37 -13.47
CA GLU A 156 -1.05 -3.99 -12.07
C GLU A 156 -2.31 -4.56 -11.43
N CYS A 157 -3.46 -4.46 -12.11
CA CYS A 157 -4.72 -5.06 -11.66
C CYS A 157 -4.57 -6.56 -11.44
N TYR A 158 -3.98 -7.28 -12.40
CA TYR A 158 -3.74 -8.71 -12.30
C TYR A 158 -2.78 -9.07 -11.16
N ARG A 159 -1.72 -8.30 -10.93
CA ARG A 159 -0.79 -8.54 -9.81
C ARG A 159 -1.48 -8.30 -8.48
N SER A 160 -2.20 -7.19 -8.36
CA SER A 160 -2.91 -6.77 -7.15
C SER A 160 -4.04 -7.73 -6.75
N SER A 161 -4.72 -8.36 -7.71
CA SER A 161 -5.80 -9.32 -7.44
C SER A 161 -5.30 -10.60 -6.76
N LYS A 162 -4.02 -10.92 -6.87
CA LYS A 162 -3.38 -12.10 -6.27
C LYS A 162 -2.88 -11.88 -4.84
N LEU A 163 -3.01 -10.66 -4.32
CA LEU A 163 -2.51 -10.28 -3.02
C LEU A 163 -3.64 -10.37 -1.97
N LEU A 164 -3.33 -10.98 -0.84
CA LEU A 164 -4.29 -11.16 0.24
C LEU A 164 -4.52 -9.85 0.99
N ARG A 165 -5.79 -9.44 1.05
CA ARG A 165 -6.26 -8.35 1.90
C ARG A 165 -7.01 -8.92 3.11
N LEU A 166 -6.89 -8.24 4.24
CA LEU A 166 -7.73 -8.47 5.40
C LEU A 166 -9.21 -8.39 5.00
N LEU A 167 -10.02 -9.32 5.50
CA LEU A 167 -11.47 -9.36 5.33
C LEU A 167 -12.18 -9.04 6.66
N PRO A 168 -13.49 -8.72 6.61
CA PRO A 168 -14.31 -8.62 7.82
C PRO A 168 -14.15 -9.86 8.72
N GLY A 169 -13.79 -9.63 9.98
CA GLY A 169 -13.48 -10.68 10.96
C GLY A 169 -11.98 -10.97 11.11
N ASP A 170 -11.13 -10.59 10.15
CA ASP A 170 -9.69 -10.74 10.28
C ASP A 170 -9.14 -9.75 11.34
N PRO A 171 -8.19 -10.18 12.19
CA PRO A 171 -7.52 -9.30 13.14
C PRO A 171 -6.84 -8.12 12.44
N GLY A 172 -7.20 -6.89 12.85
CA GLY A 172 -6.69 -5.66 12.26
C GLY A 172 -7.55 -5.09 11.12
N TYR A 173 -8.54 -5.83 10.58
CA TYR A 173 -9.37 -5.35 9.46
C TYR A 173 -10.01 -3.99 9.75
N VAL A 174 -10.71 -3.88 10.88
CA VAL A 174 -11.40 -2.64 11.27
C VAL A 174 -10.40 -1.49 11.44
N LEU A 175 -9.23 -1.76 12.02
CA LEU A 175 -8.20 -0.75 12.22
C LEU A 175 -7.69 -0.20 10.89
N TRP A 176 -7.44 -1.08 9.91
CA TRP A 176 -6.98 -0.67 8.59
C TRP A 176 -8.03 0.14 7.83
N MET A 177 -9.29 -0.32 7.84
CA MET A 177 -10.38 0.39 7.17
C MET A 177 -10.64 1.77 7.78
N VAL A 178 -10.57 1.88 9.10
CA VAL A 178 -10.66 3.18 9.80
C VAL A 178 -9.49 4.07 9.44
N ALA A 179 -8.26 3.53 9.38
CA ALA A 179 -7.07 4.29 9.04
C ALA A 179 -7.15 4.91 7.64
N ILE A 180 -7.56 4.12 6.63
CA ILE A 180 -7.77 4.64 5.27
C ILE A 180 -8.80 5.76 5.28
N ARG A 181 -9.94 5.59 5.95
CA ARG A 181 -10.99 6.63 6.01
C ARG A 181 -10.53 7.91 6.68
N VAL A 182 -9.82 7.79 7.81
CA VAL A 182 -9.27 8.95 8.53
C VAL A 182 -8.26 9.68 7.65
N PHE A 183 -7.40 8.92 6.95
CA PHE A 183 -6.46 9.48 6.00
C PHE A 183 -7.18 10.24 4.88
N THR A 184 -8.12 9.62 4.17
CA THR A 184 -8.87 10.25 3.07
C THR A 184 -9.55 11.53 3.53
N ARG A 185 -10.23 11.51 4.70
CA ARG A 185 -10.87 12.72 5.27
C ARG A 185 -9.87 13.82 5.63
N ALA A 186 -8.68 13.47 6.10
CA ALA A 186 -7.64 14.44 6.42
C ALA A 186 -7.13 15.13 5.14
N ILE A 187 -6.98 14.38 4.05
CA ILE A 187 -6.64 14.93 2.73
C ILE A 187 -7.76 15.84 2.22
N GLU A 188 -9.01 15.37 2.21
CA GLU A 188 -10.20 16.15 1.83
C GLU A 188 -10.23 17.48 2.58
N GLY A 189 -10.03 17.45 3.90
CA GLY A 189 -9.99 18.64 4.75
C GLY A 189 -8.84 19.59 4.39
N ALA A 190 -7.65 19.06 4.10
CA ALA A 190 -6.50 19.87 3.69
C ALA A 190 -6.74 20.58 2.35
N MET A 191 -7.31 19.88 1.37
CA MET A 191 -7.65 20.43 0.06
C MET A 191 -8.79 21.45 0.14
N THR A 192 -9.84 21.16 0.91
CA THR A 192 -10.96 22.08 1.13
C THR A 192 -10.46 23.39 1.75
N CYS A 193 -9.57 23.31 2.75
CA CYS A 193 -8.95 24.50 3.33
C CYS A 193 -8.11 25.27 2.29
N CYS A 194 -7.45 24.57 1.37
CA CYS A 194 -6.69 25.20 0.29
C CYS A 194 -7.60 25.96 -0.68
N ALA A 195 -8.73 25.37 -1.07
CA ALA A 195 -9.70 26.00 -1.96
C ALA A 195 -10.22 27.32 -1.37
N VAL A 196 -10.59 27.32 -0.09
CA VAL A 196 -11.02 28.52 0.63
C VAL A 196 -9.92 29.59 0.65
N LEU A 197 -8.66 29.21 0.88
CA LEU A 197 -7.53 30.14 0.87
C LEU A 197 -7.23 30.72 -0.52
N ARG A 198 -7.54 29.96 -1.58
CA ARG A 198 -7.44 30.41 -2.97
C ARG A 198 -8.63 31.27 -3.41
N GLY A 199 -9.64 31.43 -2.56
CA GLY A 199 -10.86 32.17 -2.87
C GLY A 199 -11.75 31.48 -3.90
N LEU A 200 -11.58 30.16 -4.10
CA LEU A 200 -12.45 29.36 -4.94
C LEU A 200 -13.85 29.29 -4.33
N ASP A 201 -14.87 29.26 -5.19
CA ASP A 201 -16.22 29.03 -4.72
C ASP A 201 -16.44 27.56 -4.28
N GLU A 202 -17.63 27.26 -3.73
CA GLU A 202 -17.93 25.92 -3.22
C GLU A 202 -17.92 24.84 -4.32
N VAL A 203 -18.22 25.21 -5.57
CA VAL A 203 -18.27 24.29 -6.71
C VAL A 203 -16.85 24.02 -7.18
N GLU A 204 -16.08 25.07 -7.46
CA GLU A 204 -14.68 24.99 -7.89
C GLU A 204 -13.80 24.27 -6.84
N GLY A 205 -14.02 24.57 -5.56
CA GLY A 205 -13.32 23.91 -4.46
C GLY A 205 -13.64 22.42 -4.37
N ARG A 206 -14.88 22.02 -4.65
CA ARG A 206 -15.29 20.61 -4.68
C ARG A 206 -14.68 19.89 -5.89
N GLU A 207 -14.73 20.49 -7.07
CA GLU A 207 -14.14 19.93 -8.28
C GLU A 207 -12.63 19.68 -8.12
N MET A 208 -11.93 20.59 -7.43
CA MET A 208 -10.52 20.43 -7.07
C MET A 208 -10.28 19.19 -6.19
N VAL A 209 -11.11 19.00 -5.15
CA VAL A 209 -11.03 17.84 -4.24
C VAL A 209 -11.34 16.55 -5.01
N ASP A 210 -12.44 16.53 -5.76
CA ASP A 210 -12.92 15.37 -6.51
C ASP A 210 -11.87 14.93 -7.54
N LYS A 211 -11.28 15.88 -8.29
CA LYS A 211 -10.22 15.59 -9.26
C LYS A 211 -8.99 14.96 -8.60
N ALA A 212 -8.58 15.47 -7.43
CA ALA A 212 -7.43 14.94 -6.71
C ALA A 212 -7.68 13.56 -6.10
N LEU A 213 -8.92 13.28 -5.67
CA LEU A 213 -9.31 11.98 -5.10
C LEU A 213 -9.74 10.96 -6.16
N GLN A 214 -10.07 11.38 -7.38
CA GLN A 214 -10.37 10.47 -8.47
C GLN A 214 -9.19 9.54 -8.80
N SER A 215 -7.96 10.00 -8.56
CA SER A 215 -6.73 9.20 -8.70
C SER A 215 -6.33 8.46 -7.43
N PHE A 216 -7.14 8.52 -6.36
CA PHE A 216 -6.84 7.83 -5.11
C PHE A 216 -6.86 6.30 -5.33
N PRO A 217 -5.79 5.58 -5.00
CA PRO A 217 -5.57 4.22 -5.53
C PRO A 217 -6.29 3.11 -4.75
N VAL A 218 -7.05 3.45 -3.71
CA VAL A 218 -7.68 2.47 -2.81
C VAL A 218 -9.17 2.73 -2.71
N MET A 219 -9.96 1.71 -3.00
CA MET A 219 -11.41 1.75 -2.81
C MET A 219 -11.73 1.77 -1.31
N CYS A 220 -12.26 2.90 -0.83
CA CYS A 220 -12.83 2.98 0.52
C CYS A 220 -14.14 2.19 0.57
N GLY A 221 -14.11 0.97 1.11
CA GLY A 221 -15.32 0.21 1.36
C GLY A 221 -16.28 0.91 2.34
N GLU A 222 -17.58 0.72 2.15
CA GLU A 222 -18.58 0.98 3.19
C GLU A 222 -18.34 0.01 4.37
N ILE A 223 -18.49 0.48 5.61
CA ILE A 223 -18.26 -0.27 6.86
C ILE A 223 -19.63 -0.32 7.50
#